data_AF-A0A520CBU1-F1
#
_entry.id   AF-A0A520CBU1-F1
#
_cell.length_a   1.000
_cell.length_b   1.000
_cell.length_c   1.000
_cell.angle_alpha   90.00
_cell.angle_beta   90.00
_cell.angle_gamma   90.00
#
_symmetry.space_group_name_H-M   'P 1'
#
loop_
_entity.id
_entity.type
_entity.pdbx_description
1 polymer ?
#
loop_
_entity_poly.entity_id
_entity_poly.type
_entity_poly.pdbx_seq_one_letter_code
_entity_poly.pdbx_strand_id
1 'polypeptide(L)'
;MRLAATGSTTHVGPLTPHLYAPDAVRPLRAKEHFLKADTHVDLHVHPWPQLTFSTRGVIRLSTRDGSYIVPPSRALWVPANVPHSITLIEDAELRTVYLHAWLAPGWERCEVLEISPLLRALMLALDTTPDGRPPADAHAPQRERMIAPLLIDELGRATQIRIDVPLPADKRLRQLCETLLRNPADRATLAE
;
A
#
# COMPACT_ATOMS: atom_id res chain seq x y z
N MET A 1 -7.82 -0.63 -36.34
CA MET A 1 -7.18 -1.54 -35.37
C MET A 1 -5.89 -0.86 -34.90
N ARG A 2 -5.92 -0.10 -33.81
CA ARG A 2 -4.75 0.60 -33.28
C ARG A 2 -3.99 -0.39 -32.39
N LEU A 3 -2.74 -0.66 -32.74
CA LEU A 3 -1.79 -1.38 -31.89
C LEU A 3 -1.73 -0.66 -30.54
N ALA A 4 -2.03 -1.38 -29.45
CA ALA A 4 -1.79 -0.88 -28.11
C ALA A 4 -0.28 -0.67 -27.97
N ALA A 5 0.13 0.58 -27.75
CA ALA A 5 1.49 0.89 -27.38
C ALA A 5 1.79 0.12 -26.08
N THR A 6 2.78 -0.76 -26.12
CA THR A 6 3.40 -1.30 -24.92
C THR A 6 4.06 -0.14 -24.19
N GLY A 7 3.34 0.47 -23.24
CA GLY A 7 3.88 1.52 -22.38
C GLY A 7 5.14 1.01 -21.68
N SER A 8 6.24 1.75 -21.80
CA SER A 8 7.48 1.44 -21.09
C SER A 8 7.25 1.68 -19.60
N THR A 9 7.32 0.62 -18.79
CA THR A 9 7.27 0.76 -17.33
C THR A 9 8.47 1.57 -16.85
N THR A 10 8.22 2.63 -16.08
CA THR A 10 9.27 3.47 -15.50
C THR A 10 9.63 2.96 -14.12
N HIS A 11 10.87 2.56 -13.90
CA HIS A 11 11.33 2.09 -12.59
C HIS A 11 11.86 3.25 -11.75
N VAL A 12 11.46 3.28 -10.48
CA VAL A 12 11.97 4.20 -9.46
C VAL A 12 12.35 3.43 -8.21
N GLY A 13 13.38 3.91 -7.51
CA GLY A 13 13.77 3.32 -6.24
C GLY A 13 12.70 3.45 -5.14
N PRO A 14 12.96 2.94 -3.92
CA PRO A 14 11.97 2.73 -2.85
C PRO A 14 11.25 3.96 -2.26
N LEU A 15 11.38 5.15 -2.86
CA LEU A 15 10.80 6.41 -2.36
C LEU A 15 11.24 6.72 -0.92
N THR A 16 12.54 6.52 -0.65
CA THR A 16 13.26 6.91 0.58
C THR A 16 12.50 6.67 1.91
N PRO A 17 12.06 5.43 2.21
CA PRO A 17 11.23 5.16 3.40
C PRO A 17 12.01 5.40 4.71
N HIS A 18 13.33 5.28 4.68
CA HIS A 18 14.23 5.53 5.80
C HIS A 18 14.22 6.99 6.28
N LEU A 19 13.73 7.94 5.47
CA LEU A 19 13.55 9.34 5.88
C LEU A 19 12.24 9.57 6.64
N TYR A 20 11.46 8.52 6.88
CA TYR A 20 10.18 8.59 7.57
C TYR A 20 10.09 7.46 8.60
N ALA A 21 11.23 7.12 9.22
CA ALA A 21 11.29 6.02 10.16
C ALA A 21 10.49 6.40 11.43
N PRO A 22 9.50 5.59 11.83
CA PRO A 22 8.81 5.81 13.08
C PRO A 22 9.70 5.40 14.26
N ASP A 23 9.65 6.16 15.34
CA ASP A 23 10.39 5.90 16.57
C ASP A 23 9.50 6.10 17.81
N ALA A 24 10.07 5.97 19.01
CA ALA A 24 9.31 6.13 20.25
C ALA A 24 8.75 7.55 20.48
N VAL A 25 9.39 8.58 19.91
CA VAL A 25 9.00 9.99 20.02
C VAL A 25 7.96 10.35 18.95
N ARG A 26 8.15 9.85 17.73
CA ARG A 26 7.29 10.02 16.55
C ARG A 26 6.81 8.65 16.09
N PRO A 27 5.80 8.08 16.77
CA PRO A 27 5.40 6.69 16.54
C PRO A 27 4.57 6.50 15.26
N LEU A 28 4.11 7.60 14.65
CA LEU A 28 3.49 7.63 13.35
C LEU A 28 4.26 8.60 12.46
N ARG A 29 4.61 8.14 11.25
CA ARG A 29 5.21 8.97 10.20
C ARG A 29 4.48 8.78 8.90
N ALA A 30 4.38 9.82 8.09
CA ALA A 30 3.72 9.71 6.80
C ALA A 30 4.62 10.25 5.70
N LYS A 31 4.42 9.73 4.48
CA LYS A 31 4.96 10.30 3.25
C LYS A 31 3.88 10.38 2.18
N GLU A 32 4.10 11.29 1.24
CA GLU A 32 3.25 11.44 0.06
C GLU A 32 4.08 11.54 -1.22
N HIS A 33 3.58 10.92 -2.28
CA HIS A 33 4.20 11.00 -3.60
C HIS A 33 3.12 11.03 -4.69
N PHE A 34 3.27 11.94 -5.64
CA PHE A 34 2.51 11.90 -6.88
C PHE A 34 3.33 11.15 -7.93
N LEU A 35 2.80 10.05 -8.44
CA LEU A 35 3.46 9.17 -9.40
C LEU A 35 2.55 8.94 -10.60
N LYS A 36 3.17 8.79 -11.77
CA LYS A 36 2.46 8.55 -13.02
C LYS A 36 2.08 7.08 -13.18
N ALA A 37 1.03 6.82 -13.94
CA ALA A 37 0.71 5.48 -14.41
C ALA A 37 1.96 4.82 -15.04
N ASP A 38 2.01 3.49 -15.00
CA ASP A 38 3.13 2.67 -15.47
C ASP A 38 4.46 2.92 -14.72
N THR A 39 4.45 3.65 -13.60
CA THR A 39 5.60 3.71 -12.69
C THR A 39 5.64 2.46 -11.80
N HIS A 40 6.81 1.87 -11.63
CA HIS A 40 7.11 0.76 -10.74
C HIS A 40 8.10 1.20 -9.67
N VAL A 41 7.68 1.15 -8.42
CA VAL A 41 8.53 1.31 -7.24
C VAL A 41 9.17 -0.04 -6.94
N ASP A 42 10.49 -0.10 -7.06
CA ASP A 42 11.25 -1.34 -6.94
C ASP A 42 11.05 -2.05 -5.59
N LEU A 43 11.27 -3.36 -5.60
CA LEU A 43 11.17 -4.21 -4.42
C LEU A 43 12.03 -3.68 -3.26
N HIS A 44 11.42 -3.53 -2.09
CA HIS A 44 12.10 -3.05 -0.90
C HIS A 44 11.48 -3.63 0.37
N VAL A 45 12.17 -3.42 1.49
CA VAL A 45 11.77 -3.91 2.82
C VAL A 45 12.23 -2.91 3.87
N HIS A 46 11.49 -2.83 4.98
CA HIS A 46 11.81 -2.00 6.12
C HIS A 46 11.29 -2.67 7.43
N PRO A 47 11.89 -2.35 8.60
CA PRO A 47 11.63 -3.06 9.85
C PRO A 47 10.40 -2.54 10.62
N TRP A 48 9.56 -1.72 10.00
CA TRP A 48 8.33 -1.20 10.59
C TRP A 48 7.12 -1.55 9.71
N PRO A 49 5.92 -1.72 10.28
CA PRO A 49 4.73 -1.88 9.45
C PRO A 49 4.36 -0.58 8.72
N GLN A 50 3.61 -0.74 7.62
CA GLN A 50 3.04 0.38 6.89
C GLN A 50 1.56 0.17 6.59
N LEU A 51 0.82 1.27 6.55
CA LEU A 51 -0.48 1.37 5.92
C LEU A 51 -0.37 2.26 4.68
N THR A 52 -0.69 1.71 3.51
CA THR A 52 -0.56 2.41 2.23
C THR A 52 -1.93 2.55 1.57
N PHE A 53 -2.28 3.75 1.12
CA PHE A 53 -3.46 3.98 0.29
C PHE A 53 -3.18 5.05 -0.76
N SER A 54 -4.09 5.19 -1.72
CA SER A 54 -4.08 6.29 -2.66
C SER A 54 -5.19 7.27 -2.31
N THR A 55 -4.94 8.58 -2.36
CA THR A 55 -6.03 9.57 -2.25
C THR A 55 -6.77 9.71 -3.58
N ARG A 56 -6.07 9.41 -4.69
CA ARG A 56 -6.52 9.41 -6.08
C ARG A 56 -5.75 8.34 -6.85
N GLY A 57 -6.39 7.76 -7.87
CA GLY A 57 -5.78 6.72 -8.71
C GLY A 57 -5.77 5.35 -8.05
N VAL A 58 -5.47 4.32 -8.83
CA VAL A 58 -5.37 2.92 -8.37
C VAL A 58 -3.92 2.46 -8.38
N ILE A 59 -3.52 1.76 -7.32
CA ILE A 59 -2.19 1.14 -7.20
C ILE A 59 -2.31 -0.37 -7.01
N ARG A 60 -1.26 -1.08 -7.40
CA ARG A 60 -1.06 -2.50 -7.10
C ARG A 60 0.18 -2.67 -6.24
N LEU A 61 0.03 -3.24 -5.05
CA LEU A 61 1.17 -3.65 -4.24
C LEU A 61 1.39 -5.15 -4.40
N SER A 62 2.64 -5.55 -4.59
CA SER A 62 3.02 -6.96 -4.73
C SER A 62 3.98 -7.36 -3.62
N THR A 63 3.76 -8.54 -3.05
CA THR A 63 4.62 -9.20 -2.08
C THR A 63 4.94 -10.60 -2.59
N ARG A 64 5.76 -11.35 -1.87
CA ARG A 64 5.96 -12.77 -2.17
C ARG A 64 4.66 -13.58 -2.09
N ASP A 65 3.77 -13.22 -1.17
CA ASP A 65 2.61 -14.03 -0.81
C ASP A 65 1.32 -13.60 -1.54
N GLY A 66 1.38 -12.52 -2.33
CA GLY A 66 0.23 -12.05 -3.09
C GLY A 66 0.39 -10.67 -3.71
N SER A 67 -0.59 -10.33 -4.54
CA SER A 67 -0.74 -9.03 -5.20
C SER A 67 -2.08 -8.42 -4.83
N TYR A 68 -2.08 -7.14 -4.45
CA TYR A 68 -3.22 -6.43 -3.87
C TYR A 68 -3.53 -5.17 -4.69
N ILE A 69 -4.78 -5.03 -5.12
CA ILE A 69 -5.28 -3.82 -5.77
C ILE A 69 -5.83 -2.88 -4.70
N VAL A 70 -5.37 -1.63 -4.72
CA VAL A 70 -5.70 -0.62 -3.71
C VAL A 70 -6.26 0.62 -4.42
N PRO A 71 -7.59 0.71 -4.59
CA PRO A 71 -8.25 1.93 -5.05
C PRO A 71 -8.38 2.97 -3.90
N PRO A 72 -8.83 4.21 -4.18
CA PRO A 72 -8.84 5.28 -3.16
C PRO A 72 -9.72 5.06 -1.92
N SER A 73 -10.61 4.06 -1.95
CA SER A 73 -11.46 3.67 -0.81
C SER A 73 -10.86 2.56 0.05
N ARG A 74 -9.68 2.04 -0.32
CA ARG A 74 -9.01 0.92 0.36
C ARG A 74 -7.60 1.30 0.78
N ALA A 75 -7.14 0.70 1.87
CA ALA A 75 -5.73 0.72 2.25
C ALA A 75 -5.20 -0.71 2.25
N LEU A 76 -3.89 -0.85 2.10
CA LEU A 76 -3.18 -2.10 2.35
C LEU A 76 -2.31 -1.95 3.60
N TRP A 77 -2.57 -2.81 4.58
CA TRP A 77 -1.64 -3.09 5.65
C TRP A 77 -0.51 -3.97 5.14
N VAL A 78 0.74 -3.59 5.41
CA VAL A 78 1.93 -4.42 5.14
C VAL A 78 2.72 -4.53 6.44
N PRO A 79 2.89 -5.76 6.97
CA PRO A 79 3.67 -5.99 8.19
C PRO A 79 5.14 -5.58 8.03
N ALA A 80 5.81 -5.39 9.16
CA ALA A 80 7.26 -5.18 9.19
C ALA A 80 8.00 -6.35 8.51
N ASN A 81 9.12 -6.04 7.87
CA ASN A 81 10.01 -7.01 7.23
C ASN A 81 9.39 -7.83 6.08
N VAL A 82 8.25 -7.40 5.52
CA VAL A 82 7.67 -8.00 4.31
C VAL A 82 8.20 -7.28 3.07
N PRO A 83 9.02 -7.92 2.20
CA PRO A 83 9.44 -7.31 0.96
C PRO A 83 8.25 -7.04 0.04
N HIS A 84 8.18 -5.82 -0.50
CA HIS A 84 7.07 -5.39 -1.35
C HIS A 84 7.51 -4.41 -2.44
N SER A 85 6.76 -4.37 -3.54
CA SER A 85 6.89 -3.41 -4.63
C SER A 85 5.54 -2.77 -4.95
N ILE A 86 5.54 -1.66 -5.68
CA ILE A 86 4.32 -0.91 -6.01
C ILE A 86 4.30 -0.65 -7.51
N THR A 87 3.16 -0.92 -8.16
CA THR A 87 2.91 -0.51 -9.55
C THR A 87 1.74 0.46 -9.58
N LEU A 88 1.91 1.59 -10.25
CA LEU A 88 0.85 2.57 -10.45
C LEU A 88 0.03 2.16 -11.69
N ILE A 89 -1.24 1.77 -11.48
CA ILE A 89 -2.15 1.42 -12.57
C ILE A 89 -2.68 2.70 -13.23
N GLU A 90 -2.94 3.72 -12.40
CA GLU A 90 -3.32 5.07 -12.83
C GLU A 90 -2.34 6.08 -12.25
N ASP A 91 -2.39 7.32 -12.75
CA ASP A 91 -1.79 8.46 -12.06
C ASP A 91 -2.34 8.50 -10.63
N ALA A 92 -1.45 8.40 -9.64
CA ALA A 92 -1.85 8.22 -8.26
C ALA A 92 -1.10 9.15 -7.32
N GLU A 93 -1.81 9.59 -6.29
CA GLU A 93 -1.24 10.25 -5.13
C GLU A 93 -1.18 9.20 -4.02
N LEU A 94 0.03 8.69 -3.82
CA LEU A 94 0.34 7.65 -2.85
C LEU A 94 0.56 8.27 -1.48
N ARG A 95 -0.16 7.76 -0.48
CA ARG A 95 -0.01 8.13 0.91
C ARG A 95 0.36 6.88 1.70
N THR A 96 1.50 6.93 2.38
CA THR A 96 1.98 5.82 3.22
C THR A 96 2.17 6.31 4.64
N VAL A 97 1.63 5.57 5.60
CA VAL A 97 1.81 5.78 7.04
C VAL A 97 2.66 4.65 7.58
N TYR A 98 3.77 4.98 8.22
CA TYR A 98 4.63 4.06 8.95
C TYR A 98 4.32 4.13 10.43
N LEU A 99 4.25 2.96 11.08
CA LEU A 99 3.89 2.85 12.49
C LEU A 99 5.05 2.22 13.25
N HIS A 100 5.33 2.72 14.45
CA HIS A 100 6.26 2.05 15.35
C HIS A 100 5.64 0.71 15.81
N ALA A 101 6.47 -0.32 16.01
CA ALA A 101 6.01 -1.71 16.17
C ALA A 101 4.97 -1.93 17.30
N TRP A 102 5.10 -1.23 18.41
CA TRP A 102 4.15 -1.27 19.54
C TRP A 102 2.72 -0.77 19.22
N LEU A 103 2.52 -0.03 18.12
CA LEU A 103 1.20 0.42 17.68
C LEU A 103 0.56 -0.57 16.70
N ALA A 104 1.32 -1.50 16.15
CA ALA A 104 0.87 -2.37 15.09
C ALA A 104 -0.27 -3.29 15.58
N PRO A 105 -1.39 -3.45 14.85
CA PRO A 105 -2.24 -4.60 15.06
C PRO A 105 -1.41 -5.87 14.90
N GLY A 106 -1.73 -6.93 15.65
CA GLY A 106 -1.06 -8.23 15.58
C GLY A 106 -1.30 -9.00 14.27
N TRP A 107 -1.52 -8.30 13.15
CA TRP A 107 -1.72 -8.87 11.83
C TRP A 107 -0.38 -9.17 11.19
N GLU A 108 -0.10 -10.47 11.04
CA GLU A 108 1.15 -10.98 10.48
C GLU A 108 1.14 -11.08 8.94
N ARG A 109 -0.01 -10.81 8.32
CA ARG A 109 -0.19 -10.87 6.86
C ARG A 109 -0.60 -9.51 6.31
N CYS A 110 -0.40 -9.33 5.02
CA CYS A 110 -0.95 -8.18 4.31
C CYS A 110 -2.49 -8.25 4.30
N GLU A 111 -3.13 -7.16 4.73
CA GLU A 111 -4.59 -7.07 4.82
C GLU A 111 -5.09 -5.87 4.04
N VAL A 112 -6.03 -6.08 3.13
CA VAL A 112 -6.74 -4.98 2.45
C VAL A 112 -7.85 -4.51 3.38
N LEU A 113 -7.89 -3.22 3.67
CA LEU A 113 -8.84 -2.64 4.63
C LEU A 113 -9.79 -1.68 3.92
N GLU A 114 -11.04 -1.64 4.36
CA GLU A 114 -11.89 -0.49 4.12
C GLU A 114 -11.42 0.72 4.93
N ILE A 115 -11.26 1.86 4.27
CA ILE A 115 -10.88 3.09 4.96
C ILE A 115 -12.15 3.85 5.36
N SER A 116 -12.39 3.97 6.67
CA SER A 116 -13.45 4.86 7.17
C SER A 116 -13.12 6.33 6.86
N PRO A 117 -14.11 7.23 6.76
CA PRO A 117 -13.85 8.66 6.59
C PRO A 117 -12.92 9.24 7.68
N LEU A 118 -13.04 8.75 8.92
CA LEU A 118 -12.20 9.19 10.04
C LEU A 118 -10.76 8.68 9.89
N LEU A 119 -10.55 7.39 9.60
CA LEU A 119 -9.23 6.83 9.36
C LEU A 119 -8.51 7.58 8.23
N ARG A 120 -9.21 7.86 7.13
CA ARG A 120 -8.68 8.64 6.01
C ARG A 120 -8.22 10.03 6.47
N ALA A 121 -9.06 10.73 7.24
CA ALA A 121 -8.74 12.07 7.73
C ALA A 121 -7.52 12.06 8.66
N LEU A 122 -7.40 11.05 9.54
CA LEU A 122 -6.27 10.89 10.45
C LEU A 122 -4.96 10.67 9.70
N MET A 123 -4.97 9.80 8.68
CA MET A 123 -3.78 9.55 7.84
C MET A 123 -3.33 10.79 7.06
N LEU A 124 -4.29 11.61 6.61
CA LEU A 124 -4.01 12.86 5.89
C LEU A 124 -3.56 14.00 6.81
N ALA A 125 -3.91 13.96 8.09
CA ALA A 125 -3.51 14.96 9.07
C ALA A 125 -2.04 14.81 9.55
N LEU A 126 -1.37 13.71 9.21
CA LEU A 126 0.04 13.48 9.54
C LEU A 126 0.96 14.35 8.69
N ASP A 127 2.05 14.83 9.29
CA ASP A 127 3.12 15.56 8.62
C ASP A 127 3.88 14.65 7.65
N THR A 128 4.15 15.15 6.44
CA THR A 128 4.90 14.46 5.38
C THR A 128 6.30 15.01 5.19
N THR A 129 6.82 15.73 6.19
CA THR A 129 8.18 16.24 6.13
C THR A 129 9.17 15.10 6.47
N PRO A 130 10.19 14.87 5.61
CA PRO A 130 11.20 13.86 5.88
C PRO A 130 12.08 14.24 7.07
N ASP A 131 12.66 13.23 7.72
CA ASP A 131 13.68 13.37 8.74
C ASP A 131 14.89 14.14 8.25
N GLY A 132 15.55 14.81 9.21
CA GLY A 132 16.64 15.74 8.92
C GLY A 132 16.17 17.08 8.35
N ARG A 133 14.85 17.31 8.22
CA ARG A 133 14.27 18.62 7.89
C ARG A 133 13.36 19.11 9.02
N PRO A 134 13.27 20.43 9.24
CA PRO A 134 12.31 20.98 10.18
C PRO A 134 10.89 20.66 9.70
N PRO A 135 10.01 20.10 10.55
CA PRO A 135 8.63 19.81 10.18
C PRO A 135 7.90 21.06 9.66
N ALA A 136 6.97 20.89 8.73
CA ALA A 136 6.12 21.98 8.25
C ALA A 136 5.27 22.59 9.38
N ASP A 137 4.89 21.76 10.37
CA ASP A 137 4.24 22.16 11.61
C ASP A 137 5.15 21.82 12.80
N ALA A 138 5.57 22.83 13.57
CA ALA A 138 6.40 22.64 14.76
C ALA A 138 5.73 21.73 15.81
N HIS A 139 4.40 21.61 15.78
CA HIS A 139 3.64 20.72 16.66
C HIS A 139 3.39 19.32 16.07
N ALA A 140 3.96 18.99 14.90
CA ALA A 140 3.76 17.69 14.25
C ALA A 140 4.01 16.48 15.19
N PRO A 141 5.10 16.41 15.99
CA PRO A 141 5.31 15.29 16.92
C PRO A 141 4.25 15.19 18.03
N GLN A 142 3.69 16.32 18.46
CA GLN A 142 2.59 16.34 19.43
C GLN A 142 1.29 15.86 18.76
N ARG A 143 1.03 16.33 17.54
CA ARG A 143 -0.15 15.96 16.76
C ARG A 143 -0.16 14.47 16.41
N GLU A 144 0.98 13.92 16.01
CA GLU A 144 1.18 12.48 15.76
C GLU A 144 0.79 11.64 16.98
N ARG A 145 1.23 12.04 18.18
CA ARG A 145 0.89 11.35 19.44
C ARG A 145 -0.59 11.42 19.79
N MET A 146 -1.28 12.50 19.43
CA MET A 146 -2.74 12.61 19.61
C MET A 146 -3.52 11.79 18.57
N ILE A 147 -3.03 11.73 17.33
CA ILE A 147 -3.65 10.95 16.24
C ILE A 147 -3.47 9.46 16.46
N ALA A 148 -2.30 9.02 16.96
CA ALA A 148 -1.94 7.62 17.12
C ALA A 148 -3.02 6.74 17.77
N PRO A 149 -3.52 7.03 18.98
CA PRO A 149 -4.50 6.15 19.63
C PRO A 149 -5.80 6.02 18.82
N LEU A 150 -6.28 7.11 18.20
CA LEU A 150 -7.51 7.09 17.42
C LEU A 150 -7.32 6.37 16.08
N LEU A 151 -6.14 6.52 15.45
CA LEU A 151 -5.81 5.77 14.24
C LEU A 151 -5.80 4.27 14.53
N ILE A 152 -5.21 3.84 15.64
CA ILE A 152 -5.18 2.41 16.03
C ILE A 152 -6.58 1.88 16.37
N ASP A 153 -7.41 2.65 17.06
CA ASP A 153 -8.81 2.26 17.32
C ASP A 153 -9.58 2.08 16.00
N GLU A 154 -9.42 2.99 15.04
CA GLU A 154 -10.04 2.87 13.72
C GLU A 154 -9.50 1.67 12.92
N LEU A 155 -8.20 1.35 13.02
CA LEU A 155 -7.65 0.13 12.42
C LEU A 155 -8.28 -1.13 13.02
N GLY A 156 -8.46 -1.18 14.33
CA GLY A 156 -9.10 -2.30 15.01
C GLY A 156 -10.56 -2.52 14.59
N ARG A 157 -11.23 -1.46 14.11
CA ARG A 157 -12.61 -1.49 13.59
C ARG A 157 -12.69 -1.72 12.08
N ALA A 158 -11.58 -1.57 11.36
CA ALA A 158 -11.58 -1.60 9.91
C ALA A 158 -11.95 -3.00 9.38
N THR A 159 -12.88 -3.05 8.43
CA THR A 159 -13.25 -4.29 7.77
C THR A 159 -12.09 -4.80 6.91
N GLN A 160 -11.60 -5.99 7.22
CA GLN A 160 -10.65 -6.72 6.38
C GLN A 160 -11.37 -7.29 5.16
N ILE A 161 -10.96 -6.86 3.98
CA ILE A 161 -11.53 -7.25 2.70
C ILE A 161 -10.74 -8.41 2.15
N ARG A 162 -11.32 -9.59 2.27
CA ARG A 162 -10.86 -10.76 1.53
C ARG A 162 -11.56 -10.75 0.19
N ILE A 163 -10.83 -10.41 -0.86
CA ILE A 163 -11.31 -10.66 -2.22
C ILE A 163 -11.15 -12.16 -2.46
N ASP A 164 -12.13 -12.93 -2.02
CA ASP A 164 -12.35 -14.27 -2.56
C ASP A 164 -12.88 -14.07 -3.98
N VAL A 165 -12.03 -14.29 -4.98
CA VAL A 165 -12.52 -14.55 -6.34
C VAL A 165 -12.88 -16.04 -6.36
N PRO A 166 -14.16 -16.42 -6.24
CA PRO A 166 -14.52 -17.83 -6.28
C PRO A 166 -14.05 -18.42 -7.60
N LEU A 167 -13.28 -19.49 -7.51
CA LEU A 167 -12.89 -20.23 -8.70
C LEU A 167 -14.15 -20.81 -9.36
N PRO A 168 -14.24 -20.79 -10.70
CA PRO A 168 -15.37 -21.38 -11.40
C PRO A 168 -15.49 -22.87 -11.07
N ALA A 169 -16.73 -23.37 -10.95
CA ALA A 169 -16.99 -24.77 -10.66
C ALA A 169 -16.57 -25.70 -11.82
N ASP A 170 -16.54 -25.18 -13.04
CA ASP A 170 -16.06 -25.90 -14.20
C ASP A 170 -14.55 -26.19 -14.10
N LYS A 171 -14.18 -27.46 -14.25
CA LYS A 171 -12.82 -27.95 -14.04
C LYS A 171 -11.80 -27.31 -14.99
N ARG A 172 -12.17 -27.01 -16.23
CA ARG A 172 -11.25 -26.45 -17.25
C ARG A 172 -11.01 -24.97 -16.97
N LEU A 173 -12.07 -24.22 -16.70
CA LEU A 173 -11.95 -22.81 -16.30
C LEU A 173 -11.17 -22.68 -14.99
N ARG A 174 -11.40 -23.58 -14.04
CA ARG A 174 -10.65 -23.60 -12.79
C ARG A 174 -9.16 -23.81 -13.02
N GLN A 175 -8.77 -24.78 -13.84
CA GLN A 175 -7.36 -25.00 -14.18
C GLN A 175 -6.73 -23.79 -14.88
N LEU A 176 -7.47 -23.11 -15.76
CA LEU A 176 -7.00 -21.89 -16.41
C LEU A 176 -6.80 -20.76 -15.39
N CYS A 177 -7.81 -20.49 -14.55
CA CYS A 177 -7.71 -19.50 -13.48
C CYS A 177 -6.57 -19.82 -12.51
N GLU A 178 -6.40 -21.08 -12.10
CA GLU A 178 -5.30 -21.51 -11.23
C GLU A 178 -3.93 -21.34 -11.90
N THR A 179 -3.85 -21.48 -13.22
CA THR A 179 -2.60 -21.27 -13.98
C THR A 179 -2.26 -19.79 -14.08
N LEU A 180 -3.25 -18.94 -14.40
CA LEU A 180 -3.11 -17.48 -14.40
C LEU A 180 -2.81 -16.93 -13.00
N LEU A 181 -3.42 -17.46 -11.94
CA LEU A 181 -3.14 -17.08 -10.56
C LEU A 181 -1.72 -17.48 -10.14
N ARG A 182 -1.20 -18.62 -10.64
CA ARG A 182 0.18 -19.07 -10.39
C ARG A 182 1.22 -18.22 -11.14
N ASN A 183 0.86 -17.67 -12.29
CA ASN A 183 1.74 -16.79 -13.06
C ASN A 183 0.95 -15.60 -13.64
N PRO A 184 0.65 -14.55 -12.84
CA PRO A 184 -0.20 -13.44 -13.29
C PRO A 184 0.43 -12.57 -14.38
N ALA A 185 1.73 -12.70 -14.60
CA ALA A 185 2.46 -12.00 -15.65
C ALA A 185 2.44 -12.77 -16.99
N ASP A 186 1.89 -13.98 -17.01
CA ASP A 186 1.75 -14.79 -18.21
C ASP A 186 0.79 -14.10 -19.20
N ARG A 187 1.23 -13.99 -20.45
CA ARG A 187 0.48 -13.38 -21.55
C ARG A 187 -0.03 -14.41 -22.55
N ALA A 188 0.03 -15.70 -22.19
CA ALA A 188 -0.51 -16.79 -22.99
C ALA A 188 -1.93 -16.45 -23.46
N THR A 189 -2.13 -16.58 -24.77
CA THR A 189 -3.42 -16.34 -25.40
C THR A 189 -4.28 -17.60 -25.36
N LEU A 190 -5.58 -17.50 -25.66
CA LEU A 190 -6.48 -18.66 -25.76
C LEU A 190 -6.01 -19.75 -26.76
N ALA A 191 -5.07 -19.41 -27.65
CA ALA A 191 -4.51 -20.33 -28.64
C ALA A 191 -3.25 -21.07 -28.16
N GLU A 192 -2.70 -20.70 -27.00
CA GLU A 192 -1.48 -21.24 -26.38
C GLU A 192 -1.81 -22.00 -25.09
#